data_AF-A0A944W783-F1
#
_entry.id   AF-A0A944W783-F1
#
_cell.length_a   1.000
_cell.length_b   1.000
_cell.length_c   1.000
_cell.angle_alpha   90.00
_cell.angle_beta   90.00
_cell.angle_gamma   90.00
#
_symmetry.space_group_name_H-M   'P 1'
#
loop_
_entity.id
_entity.type
_entity.pdbx_description
1 polymer ?
#
loop_
_entity_poly.entity_id
_entity_poly.type
_entity_poly.pdbx_seq_one_letter_code
_entity_poly.pdbx_strand_id
1 'polypeptide(L)'
;LLLDEDTSATNFMVRDARMQKLVHKDQEPITPFVDRVQELYENQEVSTILVMGGSGDYFDVANTVIKMQEYLPHNVGDETREIVKDHPTQRQVESPKPMEQILGRIPISSSFDSSRGRKQVKIDIQGQDKIIYGTEMIDLRFVDQLLETSQTRAIGHAIYFATQSIMSESESLEEILNCLDDYFNKNGLDSLDPFYQKEKHPGNFSRPRKYEIAAAINRMRSLKILKN
;
A
#
# COMPACT_ATOMS: atom_id res chain seq x y z
N LEU A 1 9.33 2.03 -1.10
CA LEU A 1 8.20 2.12 -2.05
C LEU A 1 8.66 1.75 -3.45
N LEU A 2 7.77 1.17 -4.26
CA LEU A 2 7.99 0.92 -5.69
C LEU A 2 6.91 1.68 -6.45
N LEU A 3 7.31 2.53 -7.40
CA LEU A 3 6.39 3.35 -8.18
C LEU A 3 6.77 3.28 -9.66
N ASP A 4 5.76 3.40 -10.52
CA ASP A 4 5.90 3.51 -11.96
C ASP A 4 5.09 4.72 -12.43
N GLU A 5 5.75 5.67 -13.11
CA GLU A 5 5.13 6.88 -13.63
C GLU A 5 3.91 6.57 -14.50
N ASP A 6 3.96 5.51 -15.33
CA ASP A 6 2.90 5.16 -16.28
C ASP A 6 1.59 4.70 -15.61
N THR A 7 1.66 4.26 -14.35
CA THR A 7 0.49 3.81 -13.57
C THR A 7 0.17 4.74 -12.40
N SER A 8 0.91 5.85 -12.28
CA SER A 8 0.76 6.83 -11.20
C SER A 8 -0.02 8.06 -11.65
N ALA A 9 -0.63 8.76 -10.69
CA ALA A 9 -1.31 10.01 -10.97
C ALA A 9 -0.29 11.14 -11.20
N THR A 10 -0.23 11.71 -12.41
CA THR A 10 0.77 12.72 -12.78
C THR A 10 0.78 13.94 -11.83
N ASN A 11 -0.39 14.40 -11.40
CA ASN A 11 -0.56 15.51 -10.46
C ASN A 11 -0.02 15.21 -9.05
N PHE A 12 0.06 13.93 -8.67
CA PHE A 12 0.75 13.51 -7.46
C PHE A 12 2.26 13.39 -7.69
N MET A 13 2.69 12.91 -8.85
CA MET A 13 4.11 12.64 -9.11
C MET A 13 4.95 13.91 -9.25
N VAL A 14 4.48 14.88 -10.03
CA VAL A 14 5.29 16.03 -10.43
C VAL A 14 4.47 17.30 -10.50
N ARG A 15 5.16 18.42 -10.36
CA ARG A 15 4.60 19.75 -10.62
C ARG A 15 5.70 20.67 -11.11
N ASP A 16 5.68 20.97 -12.40
CA ASP A 16 6.73 21.77 -13.02
C ASP A 16 6.67 23.26 -12.62
N ALA A 17 7.76 23.98 -12.87
CA ALA A 17 7.88 25.40 -12.54
C ALA A 17 6.87 26.30 -13.29
N ARG A 18 6.35 25.88 -14.46
CA ARG A 18 5.37 26.65 -15.22
C ARG A 18 3.99 26.52 -14.58
N MET A 19 3.62 25.30 -14.15
CA MET A 19 2.39 25.01 -13.45
C MET A 19 2.35 25.68 -12.07
N GLN A 20 3.48 25.78 -11.37
CA GLN A 20 3.59 26.55 -10.12
C GLN A 20 3.36 28.06 -10.32
N LYS A 21 3.74 28.60 -11.49
CA LYS A 21 3.48 30.02 -11.82
C LYS A 21 2.05 30.26 -12.29
N LEU A 22 1.45 29.29 -12.99
CA LEU A 22 0.10 29.40 -13.52
C LEU A 22 -0.97 29.23 -12.42
N VAL A 23 -0.77 28.26 -11.54
CA VAL A 23 -1.67 27.94 -10.43
C VAL A 23 -0.89 28.17 -9.14
N HIS A 24 -1.29 29.14 -8.32
CA HIS A 24 -0.58 29.41 -7.07
C HIS A 24 -0.79 28.26 -6.07
N LYS A 25 0.18 28.07 -5.15
CA LYS A 25 0.14 26.98 -4.14
C LYS A 25 -1.16 26.96 -3.34
N ASP A 26 -1.71 28.12 -3.00
CA ASP A 26 -2.97 28.23 -2.24
C ASP A 26 -4.20 27.68 -2.98
N GLN A 27 -4.07 27.44 -4.29
CA GLN A 27 -5.10 26.87 -5.17
C GLN A 27 -4.80 25.40 -5.53
N GLU A 28 -3.62 24.87 -5.16
CA GLU A 28 -3.20 23.50 -5.41
C GLU A 28 -3.04 22.75 -4.08
N PRO A 29 -4.06 21.96 -3.66
CA PRO A 29 -4.02 21.27 -2.37
C PRO A 29 -2.99 20.14 -2.32
N ILE A 30 -2.54 19.63 -3.48
CA ILE A 30 -1.61 18.51 -3.54
C ILE A 30 -0.17 19.03 -3.35
N THR A 31 0.60 18.35 -2.50
CA THR A 31 2.06 18.47 -2.49
C THR A 31 2.61 17.33 -3.33
N PRO A 32 3.39 17.61 -4.40
CA PRO A 32 3.87 16.55 -5.28
C PRO A 32 4.87 15.64 -4.56
N PHE A 33 4.95 14.38 -4.98
CA PHE A 33 5.77 13.34 -4.39
C PHE A 33 7.27 13.68 -4.48
N VAL A 34 7.70 14.36 -5.53
CA VAL A 34 9.09 14.85 -5.68
C VAL A 34 9.55 15.73 -4.51
N ASP A 35 8.62 16.45 -3.86
CA ASP A 35 8.93 17.30 -2.72
C ASP A 35 8.85 16.55 -1.37
N ARG A 36 8.33 15.32 -1.35
CA ARG A 36 8.19 14.47 -0.15
C ARG A 36 9.11 13.26 -0.13
N VAL A 37 9.64 12.83 -1.27
CA VAL A 37 10.43 11.60 -1.37
C VAL A 37 11.71 11.64 -0.53
N GLN A 38 12.38 12.80 -0.44
CA GLN A 38 13.57 12.94 0.43
C GLN A 38 13.20 12.83 1.90
N GLU A 39 12.10 13.44 2.33
CA GLU A 39 11.65 13.36 3.71
C GLU A 39 11.28 11.93 4.12
N LEU A 40 10.66 11.15 3.22
CA LEU A 40 10.42 9.73 3.46
C LEU A 40 11.72 8.96 3.65
N TYR A 41 12.76 9.29 2.90
CA TYR A 41 14.06 8.64 3.02
C TYR A 41 14.79 9.04 4.31
N GLU A 42 14.94 10.34 4.57
CA GLU A 42 15.76 10.87 5.66
C GLU A 42 15.09 10.73 7.03
N ASN A 43 13.77 10.96 7.12
CA ASN A 43 13.07 11.03 8.40
C ASN A 43 12.30 9.74 8.73
N GLN A 44 11.96 8.92 7.74
CA GLN A 44 11.19 7.68 7.93
C GLN A 44 11.95 6.43 7.48
N GLU A 45 13.17 6.57 6.99
CA GLU A 45 14.01 5.46 6.51
C GLU A 45 13.35 4.64 5.38
N VAL A 46 12.44 5.26 4.62
CA VAL A 46 11.71 4.62 3.52
C VAL A 46 12.39 4.95 2.20
N SER A 47 13.13 3.96 1.67
CA SER A 47 13.70 4.05 0.32
C SER A 47 12.63 3.92 -0.76
N THR A 48 12.84 4.57 -1.92
CA THR A 48 11.93 4.51 -3.07
C THR A 48 12.68 4.12 -4.35
N ILE A 49 12.13 3.16 -5.10
CA ILE A 49 12.52 2.90 -6.48
C ILE A 49 11.37 3.39 -7.36
N LEU A 50 11.70 4.25 -8.32
CA LEU A 50 10.73 4.93 -9.16
C LEU A 50 11.16 4.81 -10.63
N VAL A 51 10.29 4.26 -11.47
CA VAL A 51 10.46 4.28 -12.93
C VAL A 51 9.94 5.63 -13.43
N MET A 52 10.78 6.36 -14.18
CA MET A 52 10.47 7.65 -14.78
C MET A 52 10.88 7.66 -16.26
N GLY A 53 10.10 8.36 -17.08
CA GLY A 53 10.42 8.69 -18.47
C GLY A 53 9.95 10.08 -18.91
N GLY A 54 9.01 10.70 -18.19
CA GLY A 54 8.36 11.96 -18.55
C GLY A 54 8.94 13.21 -17.89
N SER A 55 9.58 13.10 -16.73
CA SER A 55 10.12 14.25 -15.98
C SER A 55 11.54 14.03 -15.45
N GLY A 56 12.38 15.05 -15.61
CA GLY A 56 13.72 15.14 -15.02
C GLY A 56 13.76 15.75 -13.61
N ASP A 57 12.63 16.18 -13.05
CA ASP A 57 12.60 16.86 -11.73
C ASP A 57 13.12 15.98 -10.59
N TYR A 58 13.07 14.65 -10.76
CA TYR A 58 13.60 13.70 -9.76
C TYR A 58 15.12 13.60 -9.76
N PHE A 59 15.82 14.10 -10.77
CA PHE A 59 17.29 14.11 -10.79
C PHE A 59 17.89 14.90 -9.63
N ASP A 60 17.19 15.95 -9.17
CA ASP A 60 17.62 16.78 -8.04
C ASP A 60 17.63 16.01 -6.71
N VAL A 61 16.80 14.98 -6.60
CA VAL A 61 16.53 14.27 -5.33
C VAL A 61 16.99 12.81 -5.34
N ALA A 62 17.32 12.26 -6.50
CA ALA A 62 17.70 10.85 -6.65
C ALA A 62 19.15 10.60 -6.21
N ASN A 63 19.35 9.56 -5.38
CA ASN A 63 20.70 9.12 -5.01
C ASN A 63 21.38 8.30 -6.13
N THR A 64 20.60 7.58 -6.94
CA THR A 64 21.08 6.71 -8.01
C THR A 64 20.13 6.80 -9.18
N VAL A 65 20.69 6.94 -10.38
CA VAL A 65 19.92 7.02 -11.63
C VAL A 65 20.40 5.92 -12.56
N ILE A 66 19.47 5.03 -12.91
CA ILE A 66 19.72 3.90 -13.81
C ILE A 66 18.95 4.16 -15.11
N LYS A 67 19.68 4.27 -16.21
CA LYS A 67 19.11 4.33 -17.56
C LYS A 67 19.06 2.91 -18.11
N MET A 68 17.87 2.46 -18.51
CA MET A 68 17.71 1.22 -19.27
C MET A 68 17.83 1.53 -20.76
N GLN A 69 18.79 0.92 -21.45
CA GLN A 69 18.97 1.07 -22.90
C GLN A 69 19.17 -0.32 -23.51
N GLU A 70 18.35 -0.68 -24.51
CA GLU A 70 18.40 -2.01 -25.14
C GLU A 70 18.36 -3.17 -24.12
N TYR A 71 17.53 -3.01 -23.08
CA TYR A 71 17.40 -3.94 -21.94
C TYR A 71 18.66 -4.10 -21.08
N LEU A 72 19.64 -3.20 -21.21
CA LEU A 72 20.84 -3.16 -20.37
C LEU A 72 20.78 -1.97 -19.38
N PRO A 73 21.09 -2.18 -18.10
CA PRO A 73 21.13 -1.12 -17.09
C PRO A 73 22.46 -0.36 -17.14
N HIS A 74 22.39 0.97 -17.14
CA HIS A 74 23.55 1.86 -17.05
C HIS A 74 23.38 2.80 -15.86
N ASN A 75 24.35 2.84 -14.94
CA ASN A 75 24.39 3.85 -13.91
C ASN A 75 24.84 5.18 -14.54
N VAL A 76 23.93 6.15 -14.61
CA VAL A 76 24.13 7.45 -15.27
C VAL A 76 24.13 8.60 -14.26
N GLY A 77 24.47 8.32 -13.00
CA GLY A 77 24.46 9.33 -11.93
C GLY A 77 25.39 10.53 -12.21
N ASP A 78 26.59 10.31 -12.75
CA ASP A 78 27.50 11.40 -13.12
C ASP A 78 26.94 12.26 -14.26
N GLU A 79 26.48 11.63 -15.34
CA GLU A 79 25.84 12.31 -16.47
C GLU A 79 24.65 13.16 -16.00
N THR A 80 23.84 12.59 -15.11
CA THR A 80 22.67 13.27 -14.54
C THR A 80 23.05 14.50 -13.72
N ARG A 81 24.12 14.41 -12.91
CA ARG A 81 24.61 15.56 -12.14
C ARG A 81 25.08 16.71 -13.03
N GLU A 82 25.71 16.42 -14.15
CA GLU A 82 26.09 17.46 -15.12
C GLU A 82 24.87 18.09 -15.78
N ILE A 83 23.85 17.29 -16.16
CA ILE A 83 22.58 17.80 -16.70
C ILE A 83 21.90 18.76 -15.72
N VAL A 84 21.83 18.41 -14.42
CA VAL A 84 21.22 19.27 -13.39
C VAL A 84 21.99 20.59 -13.24
N LYS A 85 23.32 20.57 -13.36
CA LYS A 85 24.13 21.80 -13.32
C LYS A 85 23.89 22.70 -14.53
N ASP A 86 23.82 22.13 -15.73
CA ASP A 86 23.62 22.86 -16.98
C ASP A 86 22.17 23.34 -17.14
N HIS A 87 21.22 22.60 -16.58
CA HIS A 87 19.79 22.83 -16.69
C HIS A 87 19.11 22.80 -15.31
N PRO A 88 19.39 23.78 -14.43
CA PRO A 88 18.82 23.79 -13.09
C PRO A 88 17.30 23.93 -13.13
N THR A 89 16.60 23.15 -12.31
CA THR A 89 15.16 23.29 -12.15
C THR A 89 14.83 24.70 -11.63
N GLN A 90 13.72 25.25 -12.12
CA GLN A 90 13.15 26.51 -11.62
C GLN A 90 12.00 26.24 -10.65
N ARG A 91 11.80 24.98 -10.26
CA ARG A 91 10.75 24.55 -9.34
C ARG A 91 11.06 25.05 -7.94
N GLN A 92 10.03 25.46 -7.21
CA GLN A 92 10.11 25.71 -5.78
C GLN A 92 9.64 24.46 -5.04
N VAL A 93 10.36 24.04 -4.00
CA VAL A 93 9.94 22.92 -3.15
C VAL A 93 8.69 23.34 -2.38
N GLU A 94 7.60 22.62 -2.56
CA GLU A 94 6.29 22.99 -2.02
C GLU A 94 5.92 22.23 -0.74
N SER A 95 6.90 21.83 0.08
CA SER A 95 6.65 21.09 1.31
C SER A 95 6.10 22.02 2.40
N PRO A 96 4.76 22.05 2.66
CA PRO A 96 4.17 23.04 3.54
C PRO A 96 4.69 22.98 4.98
N LYS A 97 4.98 21.76 5.47
CA LYS A 97 5.41 21.43 6.84
C LYS A 97 6.08 20.06 6.85
N PRO A 98 6.95 19.75 7.82
CA PRO A 98 7.43 18.39 8.06
C PRO A 98 6.25 17.41 8.17
N MET A 99 6.44 16.19 7.69
CA MET A 99 5.46 15.12 7.77
C MET A 99 5.21 14.80 9.24
N GLU A 100 3.95 14.90 9.64
CA GLU A 100 3.54 14.57 11.00
C GLU A 100 3.67 13.07 11.26
N GLN A 101 3.91 12.71 12.51
CA GLN A 101 3.91 11.32 12.91
C GLN A 101 2.52 10.73 12.70
N ILE A 102 2.45 9.65 11.92
CA ILE A 102 1.18 9.00 11.60
C ILE A 102 0.74 8.21 12.84
N LEU A 103 -0.37 8.62 13.45
CA LEU A 103 -1.02 7.82 14.50
C LEU A 103 -1.63 6.57 13.88
N GLY A 104 -1.44 5.42 14.54
CA GLY A 104 -2.03 4.16 14.13
C GLY A 104 -3.56 4.23 14.12
N ARG A 105 -4.18 3.87 12.99
CA ARG A 105 -5.64 3.78 12.89
C ARG A 105 -6.14 2.56 13.66
N ILE A 106 -7.15 2.73 14.51
CA ILE A 106 -7.77 1.65 15.29
C ILE A 106 -9.06 1.20 14.57
N PRO A 107 -9.10 0.02 13.91
CA PRO A 107 -10.30 -0.49 13.26
C PRO A 107 -11.37 -0.90 14.26
N ILE A 108 -12.63 -0.54 14.01
CA ILE A 108 -13.75 -0.98 14.84
C ILE A 108 -14.23 -2.35 14.35
N SER A 109 -14.11 -3.39 15.17
CA SER A 109 -14.45 -4.78 14.80
C SER A 109 -15.89 -4.96 14.29
N SER A 110 -16.85 -4.20 14.84
CA SER A 110 -18.26 -4.21 14.39
C SER A 110 -18.47 -3.68 12.97
N SER A 111 -17.45 -3.05 12.35
CA SER A 111 -17.50 -2.66 10.94
C SER A 111 -17.24 -3.81 9.97
N PHE A 112 -16.83 -4.98 10.45
CA PHE A 112 -16.54 -6.17 9.64
C PHE A 112 -17.70 -7.18 9.71
N ASP A 113 -18.70 -7.04 8.83
CA ASP A 113 -19.82 -7.98 8.76
C ASP A 113 -19.57 -9.10 7.75
N SER A 114 -19.22 -10.29 8.26
CA SER A 114 -19.03 -11.49 7.44
C SER A 114 -20.32 -12.24 7.09
N SER A 115 -21.48 -11.77 7.57
CA SER A 115 -22.75 -12.49 7.43
C SER A 115 -23.44 -12.25 6.08
N ARG A 116 -24.20 -13.24 5.60
CA ARG A 116 -25.05 -13.12 4.40
C ARG A 116 -26.27 -14.01 4.49
N GLY A 117 -27.44 -13.39 4.64
CA GLY A 117 -28.71 -14.11 4.77
C GLY A 117 -28.70 -14.99 6.03
N ARG A 118 -28.81 -16.32 5.86
CA ARG A 118 -28.77 -17.28 6.99
C ARG A 118 -27.36 -17.71 7.40
N LYS A 119 -26.32 -17.34 6.63
CA LYS A 119 -24.93 -17.71 6.92
C LYS A 119 -24.30 -16.65 7.82
N GLN A 120 -23.79 -17.05 8.99
CA GLN A 120 -23.04 -16.15 9.87
C GLN A 120 -21.69 -15.76 9.26
N VAL A 121 -21.07 -16.66 8.49
CA VAL A 121 -19.81 -16.40 7.78
C VAL A 121 -19.98 -16.76 6.31
N LYS A 122 -19.82 -15.79 5.43
CA LYS A 122 -19.76 -15.95 3.98
C LYS A 122 -18.52 -15.23 3.47
N ILE A 123 -17.47 -15.99 3.24
CA ILE A 123 -16.24 -15.54 2.58
C ILE A 123 -16.12 -16.34 1.29
N ASP A 124 -15.96 -15.65 0.16
CA ASP A 124 -15.86 -16.27 -1.16
C ASP A 124 -14.91 -15.49 -2.04
N ILE A 125 -14.22 -16.17 -2.96
CA ILE A 125 -13.25 -15.52 -3.85
C ILE A 125 -13.76 -15.58 -5.29
N GLN A 126 -13.81 -14.42 -5.94
CA GLN A 126 -14.14 -14.32 -7.36
C GLN A 126 -12.89 -13.94 -8.15
N GLY A 127 -12.38 -14.88 -8.96
CA GLY A 127 -11.11 -14.68 -9.67
C GLY A 127 -9.92 -14.67 -8.70
N GLN A 128 -8.94 -13.80 -8.93
CA GLN A 128 -7.74 -13.69 -8.11
C GLN A 128 -7.80 -12.55 -7.09
N ASP A 129 -8.69 -11.58 -7.29
CA ASP A 129 -8.54 -10.25 -6.69
C ASP A 129 -9.83 -9.73 -6.03
N LYS A 130 -10.89 -10.53 -5.95
CA LYS A 130 -12.15 -10.11 -5.30
C LYS A 130 -12.51 -11.02 -4.16
N ILE A 131 -12.71 -10.42 -2.99
CA ILE A 131 -13.23 -11.09 -1.80
C ILE A 131 -14.68 -10.66 -1.62
N ILE A 132 -15.60 -11.62 -1.59
CA ILE A 132 -16.94 -11.42 -1.08
C ILE A 132 -16.89 -11.68 0.42
N TYR A 133 -17.07 -10.64 1.22
CA TYR A 133 -17.06 -10.69 2.69
C TYR A 133 -18.46 -10.32 3.21
N GLY A 134 -19.24 -11.33 3.59
CA GLY A 134 -20.65 -11.15 3.91
C GLY A 134 -21.44 -10.67 2.69
N THR A 135 -21.98 -9.46 2.80
CA THR A 135 -22.69 -8.77 1.70
C THR A 135 -21.77 -7.85 0.89
N GLU A 136 -20.56 -7.60 1.36
CA GLU A 136 -19.62 -6.65 0.78
C GLU A 136 -18.68 -7.32 -0.23
N MET A 137 -18.20 -6.52 -1.18
CA MET A 137 -17.15 -6.90 -2.12
C MET A 137 -15.92 -6.04 -1.89
N ILE A 138 -14.79 -6.68 -1.62
CA ILE A 138 -13.47 -6.06 -1.49
C ILE A 138 -12.72 -6.29 -2.80
N ASP A 139 -12.36 -5.19 -3.46
CA ASP A 139 -11.71 -5.18 -4.77
C ASP A 139 -10.19 -4.98 -4.63
N LEU A 140 -9.40 -5.99 -4.93
CA LEU A 140 -7.93 -6.01 -4.83
C LEU A 140 -7.25 -5.95 -6.21
N ARG A 141 -7.96 -5.56 -7.28
CA ARG A 141 -7.41 -5.49 -8.65
C ARG A 141 -6.13 -4.67 -8.78
N PHE A 142 -5.95 -3.67 -7.91
CA PHE A 142 -4.78 -2.79 -7.88
C PHE A 142 -3.85 -3.12 -6.70
N VAL A 143 -3.78 -4.41 -6.33
CA VAL A 143 -2.82 -4.97 -5.38
C VAL A 143 -1.97 -5.97 -6.16
N ASP A 144 -1.16 -5.46 -7.09
CA ASP A 144 -0.50 -6.26 -8.14
C ASP A 144 0.45 -7.35 -7.61
N GLN A 145 0.90 -7.23 -6.36
CA GLN A 145 1.76 -8.22 -5.70
C GLN A 145 0.99 -9.44 -5.18
N LEU A 146 -0.34 -9.46 -5.30
CA LEU A 146 -1.20 -10.59 -4.98
C LEU A 146 -1.32 -11.53 -6.18
N LEU A 147 -0.69 -12.70 -6.10
CA LEU A 147 -0.47 -13.57 -7.27
C LEU A 147 -1.37 -14.80 -7.33
N GLU A 148 -1.89 -15.26 -6.18
CA GLU A 148 -2.63 -16.51 -6.12
C GLU A 148 -4.00 -16.36 -5.45
N THR A 149 -5.00 -17.05 -5.99
CA THR A 149 -6.34 -17.12 -5.38
C THR A 149 -6.32 -17.67 -3.96
N SER A 150 -5.38 -18.57 -3.64
CA SER A 150 -5.16 -19.12 -2.29
C SER A 150 -4.68 -18.05 -1.29
N GLN A 151 -3.88 -17.07 -1.72
CA GLN A 151 -3.53 -15.91 -0.89
C GLN A 151 -4.75 -15.04 -0.63
N THR A 152 -5.55 -14.77 -1.67
CA THR A 152 -6.78 -13.98 -1.57
C THR A 152 -7.79 -14.62 -0.62
N ARG A 153 -7.89 -15.95 -0.67
CA ARG A 153 -8.70 -16.72 0.29
C ARG A 153 -8.16 -16.61 1.70
N ALA A 154 -6.85 -16.75 1.88
CA ALA A 154 -6.21 -16.59 3.18
C ALA A 154 -6.43 -15.18 3.75
N ILE A 155 -6.41 -14.13 2.93
CA ILE A 155 -6.69 -12.75 3.36
C ILE A 155 -8.11 -12.64 3.93
N GLY A 156 -9.13 -13.12 3.20
CA GLY A 156 -10.51 -13.04 3.68
C GLY A 156 -10.72 -13.76 5.03
N HIS A 157 -10.13 -14.94 5.17
CA HIS A 157 -10.19 -15.70 6.42
C HIS A 157 -9.33 -15.09 7.54
N ALA A 158 -8.18 -14.48 7.22
CA ALA A 158 -7.34 -13.77 8.18
C ALA A 158 -8.06 -12.55 8.76
N ILE A 159 -8.77 -11.80 7.93
CA ILE A 159 -9.62 -10.67 8.39
C ILE A 159 -10.67 -11.21 9.36
N TYR A 160 -11.39 -12.28 9.01
CA TYR A 160 -12.37 -12.88 9.91
C TYR A 160 -11.73 -13.34 11.23
N PHE A 161 -10.64 -14.08 11.18
CA PHE A 161 -9.92 -14.51 12.39
C PHE A 161 -9.52 -13.33 13.27
N ALA A 162 -8.94 -12.27 12.69
CA ALA A 162 -8.58 -11.07 13.43
C ALA A 162 -9.78 -10.41 14.11
N THR A 163 -10.93 -10.32 13.43
CA THR A 163 -12.15 -9.72 14.03
C THR A 163 -12.67 -10.50 15.23
N GLN A 164 -12.46 -11.82 15.26
CA GLN A 164 -12.97 -12.68 16.33
C GLN A 164 -12.01 -12.82 17.51
N SER A 165 -10.70 -12.67 17.28
CA SER A 165 -9.68 -13.11 18.25
C SER A 165 -8.59 -12.09 18.56
N ILE A 166 -8.46 -11.01 17.78
CA ILE A 166 -7.35 -10.04 17.91
C ILE A 166 -7.87 -8.61 18.06
N MET A 167 -8.80 -8.18 17.22
CA MET A 167 -9.29 -6.80 17.20
C MET A 167 -10.05 -6.47 18.48
N SER A 168 -9.61 -5.42 19.18
CA SER A 168 -10.38 -4.72 20.20
C SER A 168 -10.40 -3.21 19.92
N GLU A 169 -10.99 -2.41 20.80
CA GLU A 169 -11.12 -0.97 20.62
C GLU A 169 -9.84 -0.18 20.99
N SER A 170 -8.72 -0.87 21.19
CA SER A 170 -7.42 -0.23 21.52
C SER A 170 -6.28 -0.55 20.56
N GLU A 171 -6.34 -1.63 19.79
CA GLU A 171 -5.24 -2.02 18.91
C GLU A 171 -5.29 -1.27 17.57
N SER A 172 -4.15 -0.70 17.21
CA SER A 172 -3.95 -0.18 15.87
C SER A 172 -3.95 -1.30 14.82
N LEU A 173 -4.24 -0.93 13.58
CA LEU A 173 -4.17 -1.83 12.44
C LEU A 173 -2.78 -2.47 12.32
N GLU A 174 -1.72 -1.74 12.64
CA GLU A 174 -0.35 -2.28 12.63
C GLU A 174 -0.17 -3.40 13.66
N GLU A 175 -0.62 -3.17 14.90
CA GLU A 175 -0.53 -4.17 15.97
C GLU A 175 -1.34 -5.43 15.64
N ILE A 176 -2.55 -5.26 15.11
CA ILE A 176 -3.39 -6.39 14.65
C ILE A 176 -2.67 -7.21 13.59
N LEU A 177 -2.06 -6.54 12.61
CA LEU A 177 -1.33 -7.18 11.51
C LEU A 177 -0.05 -7.89 11.98
N ASN A 178 0.68 -7.30 12.93
CA ASN A 178 1.85 -7.93 13.54
C ASN A 178 1.45 -9.16 14.36
N CYS A 179 0.34 -9.08 15.12
CA CYS A 179 -0.19 -10.21 15.87
C CYS A 179 -0.61 -11.37 14.95
N LEU A 180 -1.26 -11.08 13.82
CA LEU A 180 -1.56 -12.07 12.79
C LEU A 180 -0.29 -12.73 12.23
N ASP A 181 0.72 -11.93 11.89
CA ASP A 181 1.95 -12.44 11.31
C ASP A 181 2.72 -13.35 12.29
N ASP A 182 2.79 -12.96 13.56
CA ASP A 182 3.34 -13.78 14.65
C ASP A 182 2.56 -15.07 14.86
N TYR A 183 1.23 -14.99 14.78
CA TYR A 183 0.37 -16.15 14.90
C TYR A 183 0.59 -17.15 13.75
N PHE A 184 0.72 -16.66 12.51
CA PHE A 184 1.02 -17.49 11.34
C PHE A 184 2.43 -18.10 11.41
N ASN A 185 3.41 -17.37 11.94
CA ASN A 185 4.76 -17.91 12.18
C ASN A 185 4.76 -19.09 13.14
N LYS A 186 3.90 -19.06 14.17
CA LYS A 186 3.85 -20.10 15.21
C LYS A 186 2.96 -21.28 14.85
N ASN A 187 1.83 -21.03 14.20
CA ASN A 187 0.74 -22.01 14.04
C ASN A 187 0.45 -22.39 12.59
N GLY A 188 1.10 -21.74 11.61
CA GLY A 188 0.73 -21.88 10.21
C GLY A 188 -0.63 -21.23 9.90
N LEU A 189 -1.26 -21.67 8.80
CA LEU A 189 -2.52 -21.10 8.29
C LEU A 189 -3.73 -21.98 8.55
N ASP A 190 -3.55 -23.19 9.08
CA ASP A 190 -4.63 -24.18 9.18
C ASP A 190 -5.81 -23.69 10.04
N SER A 191 -5.53 -22.90 11.07
CA SER A 191 -6.55 -22.30 11.94
C SER A 191 -7.40 -21.22 11.28
N LEU A 192 -7.05 -20.77 10.07
CA LEU A 192 -7.91 -19.92 9.26
C LEU A 192 -9.09 -20.71 8.66
N ASP A 193 -8.97 -22.04 8.52
CA ASP A 193 -10.04 -22.87 8.00
C ASP A 193 -11.04 -23.21 9.12
N PRO A 194 -12.28 -22.69 9.09
CA PRO A 194 -13.29 -23.01 10.10
C PRO A 194 -13.69 -24.50 10.09
N PHE A 195 -13.36 -25.24 9.03
CA PHE A 195 -13.62 -26.67 8.88
C PHE A 195 -12.38 -27.54 9.06
N TYR A 196 -11.29 -26.97 9.58
CA TYR A 196 -10.05 -27.69 9.80
C TYR A 196 -10.27 -28.98 10.60
N GLN A 197 -9.79 -30.10 10.06
CA GLN A 197 -9.68 -31.38 10.76
C GLN A 197 -8.23 -31.82 10.68
N LYS A 198 -7.62 -32.12 11.83
CA LYS A 198 -6.27 -32.67 11.93
C LYS A 198 -6.18 -33.90 11.00
N GLU A 199 -5.19 -33.92 10.10
CA GLU A 199 -4.96 -34.94 9.05
C GLU A 199 -5.85 -34.86 7.79
N LYS A 200 -6.77 -33.89 7.69
CA LYS A 200 -7.49 -33.54 6.46
C LYS A 200 -7.22 -32.09 6.10
N HIS A 201 -6.06 -31.84 5.50
CA HIS A 201 -5.69 -30.53 5.00
C HIS A 201 -6.13 -30.40 3.53
N PRO A 202 -7.06 -29.50 3.20
CA PRO A 202 -7.42 -29.28 1.81
C PRO A 202 -6.35 -28.49 1.04
N GLY A 203 -5.39 -27.84 1.73
CA GLY A 203 -4.30 -27.09 1.09
C GLY A 203 -4.75 -25.79 0.41
N ASN A 204 -5.79 -25.14 0.93
CA ASN A 204 -6.50 -24.05 0.25
C ASN A 204 -5.89 -22.64 0.44
N PHE A 205 -4.83 -22.51 1.24
CA PHE A 205 -4.24 -21.23 1.64
C PHE A 205 -2.75 -21.15 1.29
N SER A 206 -2.37 -20.01 0.74
CA SER A 206 -0.97 -19.58 0.60
C SER A 206 -0.80 -18.35 1.48
N ARG A 207 0.34 -18.21 2.17
CA ARG A 207 0.55 -17.12 3.12
C ARG A 207 0.59 -15.77 2.38
N PRO A 208 -0.32 -14.83 2.65
CA PRO A 208 -0.18 -13.45 2.20
C PRO A 208 0.77 -12.71 3.13
N ARG A 209 1.36 -11.59 2.69
CA ARG A 209 2.09 -10.71 3.62
C ARG A 209 1.07 -9.86 4.36
N LYS A 210 1.47 -9.35 5.53
CA LYS A 210 0.63 -8.41 6.31
C LYS A 210 0.15 -7.20 5.49
N TYR A 211 0.93 -6.78 4.49
CA TYR A 211 0.59 -5.65 3.63
C TYR A 211 -0.60 -5.92 2.70
N GLU A 212 -0.77 -7.14 2.18
CA GLU A 212 -1.95 -7.50 1.38
C GLU A 212 -3.22 -7.57 2.26
N ILE A 213 -3.09 -8.06 3.49
CA ILE A 213 -4.18 -8.05 4.48
C ILE A 213 -4.57 -6.60 4.81
N ALA A 214 -3.58 -5.74 5.07
CA ALA A 214 -3.79 -4.31 5.30
C ALA A 214 -4.49 -3.64 4.11
N ALA A 215 -4.03 -3.94 2.88
CA ALA A 215 -4.59 -3.41 1.65
C ALA A 215 -6.06 -3.80 1.48
N ALA A 216 -6.43 -5.03 1.84
CA ALA A 216 -7.82 -5.49 1.81
C ALA A 216 -8.69 -4.81 2.85
N ILE A 217 -8.24 -4.73 4.11
CA ILE A 217 -8.94 -3.99 5.17
C ILE A 217 -9.18 -2.55 4.75
N ASN A 218 -8.14 -1.86 4.24
CA ASN A 218 -8.23 -0.47 3.79
C ASN A 218 -9.15 -0.24 2.58
N ARG A 219 -9.52 -1.29 1.85
CA ARG A 219 -10.43 -1.25 0.70
C ARG A 219 -11.84 -1.69 1.05
N MET A 220 -12.09 -2.11 2.30
CA MET A 220 -13.45 -2.31 2.81
C MET A 220 -14.15 -0.96 2.93
N ARG A 221 -15.26 -0.81 2.23
CA ARG A 221 -16.14 0.37 2.23
C ARG A 221 -16.90 0.51 3.56
N SER A 222 -17.16 -0.60 4.24
CA SER A 222 -17.80 -0.60 5.57
C SER A 222 -16.87 -0.20 6.71
N LEU A 223 -15.54 -0.22 6.49
CA LEU A 223 -14.52 0.01 7.51
C LEU A 223 -14.80 1.28 8.30
N LYS A 224 -14.86 1.15 9.62
CA LYS A 224 -14.88 2.28 10.55
C LYS A 224 -13.60 2.28 11.36
N ILE A 225 -13.04 3.48 11.53
CA ILE A 225 -11.87 3.73 12.37
C ILE A 225 -12.34 4.53 13.58
N LEU A 226 -11.83 4.18 14.76
CA LEU A 226 -12.07 4.96 15.97
C LEU A 226 -11.53 6.38 15.77
N LYS A 227 -12.37 7.39 15.97
CA LYS A 227 -11.95 8.78 15.92
C LYS A 227 -11.23 9.11 17.22
N ASN A 228 -9.93 9.39 17.11
CA ASN A 228 -9.16 10.04 18.18
C ASN A 228 -9.47 11.53 18.22
#